data_AF-A0A7Z8P322-F1
#
_entry.id   AF-A0A7Z8P322-F1
#
_cell.length_a   1.000
_cell.length_b   1.000
_cell.length_c   1.000
_cell.angle_alpha   90.00
_cell.angle_beta   90.00
_cell.angle_gamma   90.00
#
_symmetry.space_group_name_H-M   'P 1'
#
loop_
_entity.id
_entity.type
_entity.pdbx_description
1 polymer ?
#
loop_
_entity_poly.entity_id
_entity_poly.type
_entity_poly.pdbx_seq_one_letter_code
_entity_poly.pdbx_strand_id
1 'polypeptide(L)'
;MVKMFQKKQMTNNPSRRDNVRRARLFFSTIFRTLLIVAAVSSLLRDDLLNLSLSLFALILTFLPTLIQKRWEIHFPSLFEIMILIFIYLSVFPEIMGPVVMNLWWGDFALNALSTVVIGAIAFSLVYVLFWEKKSHTVMTPAIIAMFSLCLSFTIATVMEISIVALVNLFGFDAPRYDMGITAPNMTSNLFIDLLVSFLVSLAGYVYIRHQKGNLLDKMVTSFIERNPYFFNQADDTTNPSNKLLELIARGEGNSLEFKSTMRINLHTSKPDKRIEHAVAKTIVAYLNSDGGCLLVGISDDGSILGIEADNFQNNDKFNQHFSNIIGHNIGNEYLPYINSDLIWVDDKFVLKVDCTPSDKPVFLKDDGKEEFYIRSSAASLEISGSKLIEYIDSRFKNNNQ
;
A
#
# COMPACT_ATOMS: atom_id res chain seq x y z
N MET A 1 17.05 -6.15 -16.76
CA MET A 1 16.39 -5.20 -15.82
C MET A 1 17.16 -3.89 -15.59
N VAL A 2 18.49 -3.90 -15.41
CA VAL A 2 19.29 -2.69 -15.14
C VAL A 2 19.20 -1.60 -16.24
N LYS A 3 19.18 -1.98 -17.52
CA LYS A 3 19.03 -1.03 -18.64
C LYS A 3 17.62 -0.41 -18.75
N MET A 4 16.59 -1.06 -18.19
CA MET A 4 15.22 -0.52 -18.14
C MET A 4 15.06 0.51 -17.00
N PHE A 5 15.74 0.31 -15.87
CA PHE A 5 15.79 1.27 -14.77
C PHE A 5 16.57 2.55 -15.16
N GLN A 6 17.68 2.42 -15.89
CA GLN A 6 18.42 3.59 -16.39
C GLN A 6 17.63 4.40 -17.44
N LYS A 7 16.84 3.75 -18.30
CA LYS A 7 16.05 4.46 -19.32
C LYS A 7 14.87 5.24 -18.73
N LYS A 8 14.33 4.82 -17.57
CA LYS A 8 13.23 5.53 -16.88
C LYS A 8 13.72 6.72 -16.04
N GLN A 9 14.97 6.72 -15.59
CA GLN A 9 15.61 7.89 -14.97
C GLN A 9 15.93 9.02 -15.97
N MET A 10 16.14 8.70 -17.26
CA MET A 10 16.40 9.71 -18.31
C MET A 10 15.16 10.45 -18.82
N THR A 11 13.94 10.07 -18.42
CA THR A 11 12.70 10.78 -18.81
C THR A 11 12.14 11.69 -17.70
N ASN A 12 12.89 11.93 -16.62
CA ASN A 12 12.56 12.97 -15.64
C ASN A 12 13.03 14.32 -16.17
N ASN A 13 12.21 14.98 -17.00
CA ASN A 13 12.52 16.31 -17.54
C ASN A 13 12.47 17.37 -16.41
N PRO A 14 13.62 17.92 -15.96
CA PRO A 14 13.67 18.87 -14.84
C PRO A 14 12.82 20.12 -15.09
N SER A 15 12.74 20.58 -16.35
CA SER A 15 11.94 21.76 -16.74
C SER A 15 10.45 21.64 -16.41
N ARG A 16 9.87 20.43 -16.45
CA ARG A 16 8.45 20.21 -16.17
C ARG A 16 8.13 20.28 -14.68
N ARG A 17 9.05 19.83 -13.81
CA ARG A 17 8.91 19.94 -12.35
C ARG A 17 8.98 21.40 -11.91
N ASP A 18 9.86 22.18 -12.51
CA ASP A 18 10.01 23.60 -12.22
C ASP A 18 8.80 24.43 -12.66
N ASN A 19 8.17 24.08 -13.78
CA ASN A 19 6.95 24.76 -14.25
C ASN A 19 5.76 24.53 -13.31
N VAL A 20 5.56 23.31 -12.82
CA VAL A 20 4.47 22.99 -11.89
C VAL A 20 4.67 23.67 -10.53
N ARG A 21 5.92 23.70 -10.03
CA ARG A 21 6.26 24.43 -8.80
C ARG A 21 6.02 25.93 -8.94
N ARG A 22 6.42 26.52 -10.07
CA ARG A 22 6.18 27.95 -10.37
C ARG A 22 4.70 28.26 -10.47
N ALA A 23 3.91 27.43 -11.16
CA ALA A 23 2.46 27.59 -11.25
C ALA A 23 1.80 27.55 -9.86
N ARG A 24 2.13 26.56 -9.03
CA ARG A 24 1.64 26.45 -7.64
C ARG A 24 1.91 27.74 -6.85
N LEU A 25 3.15 28.22 -6.86
CA LEU A 25 3.55 29.44 -6.14
C LEU A 25 2.83 30.68 -6.66
N PHE A 26 2.69 30.80 -7.98
CA PHE A 26 1.96 31.89 -8.63
C PHE A 26 0.49 31.93 -8.20
N PHE A 27 -0.23 30.81 -8.32
CA PHE A 27 -1.63 30.73 -7.87
C PHE A 27 -1.76 31.03 -6.38
N SER A 28 -0.94 30.41 -5.52
CA SER A 28 -0.99 30.65 -4.07
C SER A 28 -0.75 32.11 -3.70
N THR A 29 0.18 32.78 -4.38
CA THR A 29 0.46 34.20 -4.15
C THR A 29 -0.73 35.07 -4.55
N ILE A 30 -1.31 34.82 -5.73
CA ILE A 30 -2.49 35.56 -6.20
C ILE A 30 -3.66 35.42 -5.24
N PHE A 31 -4.04 34.18 -4.87
CA PHE A 31 -5.17 33.96 -3.98
C PHE A 31 -4.97 34.63 -2.61
N ARG A 32 -3.76 34.58 -2.05
CA ARG A 32 -3.45 35.26 -0.79
C ARG A 32 -3.52 36.78 -0.92
N THR A 33 -3.01 37.35 -2.01
CA THR A 33 -3.13 38.80 -2.24
C THR A 33 -4.59 39.24 -2.36
N LEU A 34 -5.44 38.45 -3.04
CA LEU A 34 -6.88 38.72 -3.15
C LEU A 34 -7.57 38.66 -1.78
N LEU A 35 -7.26 37.67 -0.93
CA LEU A 35 -7.82 37.56 0.42
C LEU A 35 -7.37 38.71 1.33
N ILE A 36 -6.13 39.19 1.19
CA ILE A 36 -5.64 40.37 1.93
C ILE A 36 -6.40 41.62 1.48
N VAL A 37 -6.57 41.82 0.17
CA VAL A 37 -7.37 42.94 -0.36
C VAL A 37 -8.82 42.86 0.12
N ALA A 38 -9.42 41.67 0.15
CA ALA A 38 -10.75 41.44 0.69
C ALA A 38 -10.83 41.80 2.18
N ALA A 39 -9.87 41.33 2.99
CA ALA A 39 -9.81 41.65 4.42
C ALA A 39 -9.68 43.16 4.67
N VAL A 40 -8.78 43.85 3.95
CA VAL A 40 -8.62 45.31 4.05
C VAL A 40 -9.90 46.03 3.61
N SER A 41 -10.51 45.61 2.50
CA SER A 41 -11.76 46.20 2.00
C SER A 41 -12.91 46.02 2.98
N SER A 42 -12.97 44.88 3.68
CA SER A 42 -13.97 44.60 4.71
C SER A 42 -13.73 45.41 5.97
N LEU A 43 -12.48 45.62 6.37
CA LEU A 43 -12.11 46.51 7.48
C LEU A 43 -12.55 47.96 7.20
N LEU A 44 -12.38 48.44 5.97
CA LEU A 44 -12.82 49.79 5.56
C LEU A 44 -14.35 49.96 5.52
N ARG A 45 -15.10 48.85 5.49
CA ARG A 45 -16.57 48.83 5.44
C ARG A 45 -17.20 48.47 6.79
N ASP A 46 -16.39 48.36 7.86
CA ASP A 46 -16.80 47.87 9.19
C ASP A 46 -17.53 46.50 9.14
N ASP A 47 -17.23 45.67 8.14
CA ASP A 47 -17.84 44.35 7.93
C ASP A 47 -17.03 43.26 8.65
N LEU A 48 -17.31 43.10 9.95
CA LEU A 48 -16.58 42.18 10.84
C LEU A 48 -16.68 40.72 10.39
N LEU A 49 -17.83 40.31 9.84
CA LEU A 49 -18.05 38.95 9.35
C LEU A 49 -17.10 38.66 8.18
N ASN A 50 -17.12 39.51 7.15
CA ASN A 50 -16.26 39.31 5.98
C ASN A 50 -14.77 39.47 6.30
N LEU A 51 -14.41 40.32 7.27
CA LEU A 51 -13.06 40.40 7.80
C LEU A 51 -12.64 39.07 8.45
N SER A 52 -13.50 38.50 9.31
CA SER A 52 -13.22 37.24 10.01
C SER A 52 -13.08 36.06 9.03
N LEU A 53 -13.98 35.96 8.05
CA LEU A 53 -13.94 34.92 7.01
C LEU A 53 -12.70 35.05 6.12
N SER A 54 -12.34 36.27 5.72
CA SER A 54 -11.15 36.50 4.89
C SER A 54 -9.85 36.16 5.64
N LEU A 55 -9.76 36.50 6.93
CA LEU A 55 -8.62 36.15 7.77
C LEU A 55 -8.53 34.63 8.02
N PHE A 56 -9.67 33.99 8.30
CA PHE A 56 -9.74 32.54 8.46
C PHE A 56 -9.33 31.81 7.17
N ALA A 57 -9.88 32.22 6.03
CA ALA A 57 -9.52 31.68 4.72
C ALA A 57 -8.04 31.87 4.41
N LEU A 58 -7.47 33.04 4.74
CA LEU A 58 -6.05 33.33 4.56
C LEU A 58 -5.19 32.34 5.35
N ILE A 59 -5.52 32.10 6.64
CA ILE A 59 -4.85 31.10 7.48
C ILE A 59 -4.97 29.70 6.85
N LEU A 60 -6.17 29.34 6.36
CA LEU A 60 -6.45 28.05 5.76
C LEU A 60 -5.62 27.80 4.49
N THR A 61 -5.26 28.85 3.73
CA THR A 61 -4.35 28.72 2.57
C THR A 61 -2.93 28.28 2.93
N PHE A 62 -2.52 28.38 4.20
CA PHE A 62 -1.24 27.86 4.68
C PHE A 62 -1.35 26.43 5.20
N LEU A 63 -2.56 25.91 5.38
CA LEU A 63 -2.79 24.57 5.94
C LEU A 63 -2.05 23.46 5.19
N PRO A 64 -2.04 23.40 3.84
CA PRO A 64 -1.31 22.35 3.12
C PRO A 64 0.20 22.39 3.41
N THR A 65 0.79 23.60 3.52
CA THR A 65 2.21 23.78 3.84
C THR A 65 2.53 23.45 5.30
N LEU A 66 1.61 23.72 6.22
CA LEU A 66 1.76 23.36 7.63
C LEU A 66 1.70 21.84 7.82
N ILE A 67 0.73 21.17 7.19
CA ILE A 67 0.64 19.70 7.21
C ILE A 67 1.91 19.09 6.62
N GLN A 68 2.37 19.59 5.48
CA GLN A 68 3.60 19.11 4.85
C GLN A 68 4.82 19.22 5.78
N LYS A 69 4.96 20.31 6.54
CA LYS A 69 6.09 20.51 7.45
C LYS A 69 5.99 19.71 8.74
N ARG A 70 4.77 19.50 9.24
CA ARG A 70 4.52 18.88 10.56
C ARG A 70 4.35 17.36 10.48
N TRP A 71 3.81 16.85 9.37
CA TRP A 71 3.44 15.43 9.19
C TRP A 71 4.25 14.76 8.07
N GLU A 72 5.19 15.47 7.43
CA GLU A 72 6.01 14.98 6.30
C GLU A 72 5.20 14.43 5.11
N ILE A 73 3.91 14.76 5.02
CA ILE A 73 3.02 14.38 3.91
C ILE A 73 3.16 15.39 2.77
N HIS A 74 3.70 14.94 1.65
CA HIS A 74 3.87 15.69 0.42
C HIS A 74 2.67 15.55 -0.53
N PHE A 75 1.72 16.48 -0.44
CA PHE A 75 0.59 16.50 -1.38
C PHE A 75 1.01 16.74 -2.84
N PRO A 76 0.32 16.14 -3.82
CA PRO A 76 0.46 16.50 -5.22
C PRO A 76 0.02 17.94 -5.43
N SER A 77 0.72 18.67 -6.29
CA SER A 77 0.43 20.09 -6.55
C SER A 77 -1.01 20.35 -7.02
N LEU A 78 -1.67 19.36 -7.62
CA LEU A 78 -3.07 19.49 -8.04
C LEU A 78 -4.01 19.59 -6.83
N PHE A 79 -3.82 18.77 -5.79
CA PHE A 79 -4.66 18.83 -4.57
C PHE A 79 -4.57 20.19 -3.90
N GLU A 80 -3.37 20.76 -3.82
CA GLU A 80 -3.20 22.06 -3.21
C GLU A 80 -3.85 23.19 -4.02
N ILE A 81 -3.77 23.14 -5.35
CA ILE A 81 -4.48 24.07 -6.22
C ILE A 81 -6.00 23.89 -6.03
N MET A 82 -6.50 22.66 -5.96
CA MET A 82 -7.91 22.38 -5.71
C MET A 82 -8.36 22.90 -4.34
N ILE A 83 -7.59 22.68 -3.28
CA ILE A 83 -7.90 23.22 -1.95
C ILE A 83 -7.93 24.75 -1.99
N LEU A 84 -6.98 25.41 -2.68
CA LEU A 84 -6.99 26.86 -2.81
C LEU A 84 -8.21 27.38 -3.59
N ILE A 85 -8.58 26.72 -4.69
CA ILE A 85 -9.79 27.05 -5.46
C ILE A 85 -11.02 26.85 -4.58
N PHE A 86 -11.12 25.75 -3.84
CA PHE A 86 -12.21 25.47 -2.92
C PHE A 86 -12.34 26.55 -1.84
N ILE A 87 -11.25 26.89 -1.14
CA ILE A 87 -11.24 27.94 -0.12
C ILE A 87 -11.75 29.26 -0.70
N TYR A 88 -11.32 29.59 -1.92
CA TYR A 88 -11.78 30.80 -2.58
C TYR A 88 -13.27 30.72 -2.92
N LEU A 89 -13.73 29.63 -3.54
CA LEU A 89 -15.14 29.45 -3.89
C LEU A 89 -16.08 29.40 -2.68
N SER A 90 -15.57 28.97 -1.53
CA SER A 90 -16.31 28.93 -0.27
C SER A 90 -16.39 30.28 0.46
N VAL A 91 -15.60 31.28 0.06
CA VAL A 91 -15.49 32.59 0.75
C VAL A 91 -15.87 33.75 -0.19
N PHE A 92 -15.79 33.51 -1.50
CA PHE A 92 -16.14 34.48 -2.54
C PHE A 92 -17.63 34.88 -2.55
N PRO A 93 -18.61 33.98 -2.34
CA PRO A 93 -20.02 34.35 -2.24
C PRO A 93 -20.30 35.43 -1.18
N GLU A 94 -19.60 35.35 -0.04
CA GLU A 94 -19.76 36.25 1.10
C GLU A 94 -19.14 37.64 0.81
N ILE A 95 -18.03 37.67 0.08
CA ILE A 95 -17.36 38.90 -0.34
C ILE A 95 -18.14 39.61 -1.46
N MET A 96 -18.70 38.85 -2.41
CA MET A 96 -19.38 39.38 -3.61
C MET A 96 -20.90 39.34 -3.52
N GLY A 97 -21.46 39.16 -2.32
CA GLY A 97 -22.89 39.00 -2.06
C GLY A 97 -23.82 39.85 -2.95
N PRO A 98 -23.65 41.18 -3.06
CA PRO A 98 -24.53 42.02 -3.88
C PRO A 98 -24.55 41.69 -5.38
N VAL A 99 -23.45 41.20 -5.94
CA VAL A 99 -23.34 40.84 -7.37
C VAL A 99 -23.90 39.44 -7.63
N VAL A 100 -23.64 38.51 -6.71
CA VAL A 100 -24.14 37.13 -6.77
C VAL A 100 -25.67 37.10 -6.59
N MET A 101 -26.20 37.93 -5.69
CA MET A 101 -27.63 38.05 -5.39
C MET A 101 -28.49 38.57 -6.55
N ASN A 102 -27.89 39.30 -7.51
CA ASN A 102 -28.62 39.72 -8.72
C ASN A 102 -28.93 38.56 -9.67
N LEU A 103 -28.28 37.41 -9.49
CA LEU A 103 -28.50 36.20 -10.28
C LEU A 103 -29.25 35.18 -9.43
N TRP A 104 -30.49 34.87 -9.82
CA TRP A 104 -31.35 33.89 -9.13
C TRP A 104 -30.75 32.47 -9.02
N TRP A 105 -29.75 32.14 -9.83
CA TRP A 105 -29.03 30.85 -9.82
C TRP A 105 -27.59 30.97 -9.27
N GLY A 106 -27.13 32.18 -8.93
CA GLY A 106 -25.73 32.45 -8.62
C GLY A 106 -25.21 31.66 -7.42
N ASP A 107 -26.01 31.62 -6.35
CA ASP A 107 -25.71 30.86 -5.13
C ASP A 107 -25.60 29.36 -5.41
N PHE A 108 -26.59 28.79 -6.09
CA PHE A 108 -26.59 27.38 -6.48
C PHE A 108 -25.40 26.99 -7.36
N ALA A 109 -24.98 27.85 -8.29
CA ALA A 109 -23.82 27.58 -9.14
C ALA A 109 -22.50 27.63 -8.37
N LEU A 110 -22.37 28.55 -7.41
CA LEU A 110 -21.17 28.64 -6.57
C LEU A 110 -21.08 27.43 -5.62
N ASN A 111 -22.21 27.04 -5.01
CA ASN A 111 -22.27 25.83 -4.19
C ASN A 111 -21.94 24.59 -5.02
N ALA A 112 -22.56 24.41 -6.19
CA ALA A 112 -22.26 23.31 -7.09
C ALA A 112 -20.77 23.26 -7.46
N LEU A 113 -20.15 24.40 -7.78
CA LEU A 113 -18.74 24.45 -8.14
C LEU A 113 -17.83 24.10 -6.96
N SER A 114 -18.15 24.56 -5.76
CA SER A 114 -17.47 24.18 -4.52
C SER A 114 -17.53 22.65 -4.30
N THR A 115 -18.71 22.06 -4.45
CA THR A 115 -18.93 20.62 -4.30
C THR A 115 -18.26 19.79 -5.39
N VAL A 116 -18.11 20.31 -6.61
CA VAL A 116 -17.27 19.66 -7.64
C VAL A 116 -15.82 19.52 -7.16
N VAL A 117 -15.27 20.56 -6.54
CA VAL A 117 -13.88 20.54 -6.06
C VAL A 117 -13.74 19.59 -4.87
N ILE A 118 -14.66 19.61 -3.91
CA ILE A 118 -14.72 18.63 -2.81
C ILE A 118 -14.78 17.21 -3.37
N GLY A 119 -15.68 16.96 -4.32
CA GLY A 119 -15.87 15.65 -4.93
C GLY A 119 -14.63 15.15 -5.65
N ALA A 120 -13.92 16.02 -6.36
CA ALA A 120 -12.69 15.66 -7.02
C ALA A 120 -11.52 15.41 -6.03
N ILE A 121 -11.47 16.13 -4.90
CA ILE A 121 -10.53 15.86 -3.80
C ILE A 121 -10.87 14.51 -3.15
N ALA A 122 -12.12 14.28 -2.79
CA ALA A 122 -12.61 13.06 -2.17
C ALA A 122 -12.35 11.85 -3.07
N PHE A 123 -12.67 11.96 -4.36
CA PHE A 123 -12.40 10.92 -5.34
C PHE A 123 -10.91 10.63 -5.46
N SER A 124 -10.09 11.67 -5.55
CA SER A 124 -8.64 11.49 -5.64
C SER A 124 -8.07 10.84 -4.37
N LEU A 125 -8.57 11.19 -3.18
CA LEU A 125 -8.15 10.60 -1.92
C LEU A 125 -8.52 9.12 -1.82
N VAL A 126 -9.78 8.77 -2.09
CA VAL A 126 -10.26 7.39 -2.07
C VAL A 126 -9.52 6.56 -3.13
N TYR A 127 -9.35 7.11 -4.33
CA TYR A 127 -8.61 6.44 -5.39
C TYR A 127 -7.15 6.18 -5.02
N VAL A 128 -6.48 7.12 -4.36
CA VAL A 128 -5.14 6.92 -3.79
C VAL A 128 -5.13 5.83 -2.72
N LEU A 129 -6.10 5.85 -1.80
CA LEU A 129 -6.14 4.93 -0.66
C LEU A 129 -6.38 3.49 -1.11
N PHE A 130 -7.15 3.30 -2.17
CA PHE A 130 -7.44 1.99 -2.75
C PHE A 130 -6.61 1.68 -4.01
N TRP A 131 -5.54 2.44 -4.25
CA TRP A 131 -4.62 2.16 -5.35
C TRP A 131 -3.71 0.98 -4.99
N GLU A 132 -4.12 -0.24 -5.34
CA GLU A 132 -3.27 -1.42 -5.27
C GLU A 132 -2.73 -1.80 -6.66
N LYS A 133 -1.41 -2.00 -6.74
CA LYS A 133 -0.76 -2.43 -7.99
C LYS A 133 -0.76 -3.96 -8.17
N LYS A 134 -1.05 -4.75 -7.13
CA LYS A 134 -0.76 -6.20 -7.18
C LYS A 134 -1.39 -7.11 -6.10
N SER A 135 -2.59 -6.84 -5.61
CA SER A 135 -3.25 -7.74 -4.64
C SER A 135 -4.63 -8.20 -5.15
N HIS A 136 -4.93 -9.48 -4.90
CA HIS A 136 -6.13 -10.20 -5.32
C HIS A 136 -7.44 -9.72 -4.64
N THR A 137 -7.45 -8.58 -3.98
CA THR A 137 -8.65 -7.91 -3.48
C THR A 137 -9.23 -7.02 -4.58
N VAL A 138 -10.16 -7.59 -5.33
CA VAL A 138 -10.86 -6.95 -6.46
C VAL A 138 -11.80 -5.85 -5.96
N MET A 139 -11.28 -4.71 -5.52
CA MET A 139 -12.12 -3.53 -5.32
C MET A 139 -12.53 -3.00 -6.70
N THR A 140 -13.80 -3.24 -7.05
CA THR A 140 -14.33 -2.79 -8.33
C THR A 140 -14.38 -1.26 -8.38
N PRO A 141 -14.23 -0.63 -9.56
CA PRO A 141 -14.34 0.83 -9.71
C PRO A 141 -15.63 1.42 -9.14
N ALA A 142 -16.70 0.61 -9.05
CA ALA A 142 -17.96 0.98 -8.42
C ALA A 142 -17.82 1.26 -6.91
N ILE A 143 -16.99 0.49 -6.21
CA ILE A 143 -16.74 0.68 -4.77
C ILE A 143 -16.01 2.00 -4.54
N ILE A 144 -14.96 2.27 -5.31
CA ILE A 144 -14.22 3.55 -5.25
C ILE A 144 -15.16 4.73 -5.49
N ALA A 145 -16.01 4.65 -6.51
CA ALA A 145 -16.99 5.68 -6.80
C ALA A 145 -18.00 5.88 -5.64
N MET A 146 -18.53 4.79 -5.07
CA MET A 146 -19.47 4.85 -3.95
C MET A 146 -18.84 5.47 -2.70
N PHE A 147 -17.64 5.06 -2.31
CA PHE A 147 -16.94 5.68 -1.18
C PHE A 147 -16.63 7.17 -1.43
N SER A 148 -16.26 7.51 -2.66
CA SER A 148 -16.00 8.90 -3.05
C SER A 148 -17.26 9.77 -2.99
N LEU A 149 -18.41 9.23 -3.41
CA LEU A 149 -19.72 9.87 -3.25
C LEU A 149 -20.01 10.17 -1.78
N CYS A 150 -19.94 9.14 -0.93
CA CYS A 150 -20.23 9.27 0.49
C CYS A 150 -19.31 10.28 1.17
N LEU A 151 -18.00 10.21 0.88
CA LEU A 151 -17.02 11.13 1.43
C LEU A 151 -17.27 12.57 0.96
N SER A 152 -17.49 12.77 -0.34
CA SER A 152 -17.80 14.08 -0.93
C SER A 152 -19.01 14.73 -0.28
N PHE A 153 -20.13 14.00 -0.25
CA PHE A 153 -21.39 14.49 0.31
C PHE A 153 -21.28 14.79 1.80
N THR A 154 -20.56 13.95 2.55
CA THR A 154 -20.33 14.17 3.99
C THR A 154 -19.53 15.46 4.23
N ILE A 155 -18.44 15.68 3.50
CA ILE A 155 -17.62 16.89 3.65
C ILE A 155 -18.43 18.13 3.29
N ALA A 156 -19.17 18.11 2.17
CA ALA A 156 -20.05 19.22 1.77
C ALA A 156 -21.11 19.54 2.83
N THR A 157 -21.80 18.51 3.35
CA THR A 157 -22.81 18.67 4.41
C THR A 157 -22.21 19.25 5.69
N VAL A 158 -21.03 18.79 6.11
CA VAL A 158 -20.34 19.31 7.30
C VAL A 158 -19.97 20.79 7.11
N MET A 159 -19.54 21.17 5.90
CA MET A 159 -19.23 22.58 5.58
C MET A 159 -20.49 23.46 5.69
N GLU A 160 -21.61 23.05 5.07
CA GLU A 160 -22.89 23.78 5.15
C GLU A 160 -23.35 23.95 6.61
N ILE A 161 -23.31 22.88 7.41
CA ILE A 161 -23.67 22.93 8.84
C ILE A 161 -22.72 23.87 9.61
N SER A 162 -21.44 23.87 9.28
CA SER A 162 -20.44 24.73 9.96
C SER A 162 -20.70 26.22 9.69
N ILE A 163 -21.10 26.57 8.47
CA ILE A 163 -21.47 27.95 8.11
C ILE A 163 -22.68 28.40 8.93
N VAL A 164 -23.75 27.58 8.96
CA VAL A 164 -24.96 27.87 9.75
C VAL A 164 -24.63 28.00 11.24
N ALA A 165 -23.79 27.12 11.77
CA ALA A 165 -23.37 27.16 13.17
C ALA A 165 -22.60 28.44 13.52
N LEU A 166 -21.69 28.90 12.64
CA LEU A 166 -20.93 30.14 12.85
C LEU A 166 -21.84 31.38 12.90
N VAL A 167 -22.81 31.47 11.98
CA VAL A 167 -23.78 32.59 11.96
C VAL A 167 -24.58 32.62 13.26
N ASN A 168 -25.10 31.46 13.70
CA ASN A 168 -25.92 31.36 14.91
C ASN A 168 -25.12 31.65 16.19
N LEU A 169 -23.84 31.25 16.25
CA LEU A 169 -23.03 31.37 17.47
C LEU A 169 -22.47 32.78 17.68
N PHE A 170 -22.13 33.50 16.59
CA PHE A 170 -21.48 34.81 16.68
C PHE A 170 -22.43 35.99 16.48
N GLY A 171 -23.72 35.75 16.21
CA GLY A 171 -24.74 36.80 16.15
C GLY A 171 -24.47 37.86 15.10
N PHE A 172 -23.74 37.52 14.03
CA PHE A 172 -23.45 38.43 12.93
C PHE A 172 -24.77 38.87 12.29
N ASP A 173 -25.00 40.19 12.24
CA ASP A 173 -26.31 40.80 11.99
C ASP A 173 -27.07 40.15 10.82
N ALA A 174 -28.25 39.68 11.20
CA ALA A 174 -29.19 38.90 10.41
C ALA A 174 -29.80 39.58 9.15
N PRO A 175 -29.74 40.91 8.85
CA PRO A 175 -30.44 41.44 7.66
C PRO A 175 -29.93 40.93 6.31
N ARG A 176 -28.68 40.43 6.24
CA ARG A 176 -28.13 39.75 5.04
C ARG A 176 -28.59 38.29 4.91
N TYR A 177 -28.97 37.67 6.03
CA TYR A 177 -29.38 36.27 6.14
C TYR A 177 -30.91 36.09 6.24
N ASP A 178 -31.63 37.10 6.71
CA ASP A 178 -33.10 37.23 6.77
C ASP A 178 -33.70 37.55 5.39
N MET A 179 -32.88 37.97 4.42
CA MET A 179 -33.24 38.00 2.99
C MET A 179 -33.09 36.62 2.30
N GLY A 180 -33.52 35.55 2.98
CA GLY A 180 -33.81 34.27 2.34
C GLY A 180 -32.63 33.30 2.17
N ILE A 181 -31.60 33.34 3.01
CA ILE A 181 -30.44 32.44 2.84
C ILE A 181 -30.54 31.09 3.56
N THR A 182 -31.37 30.85 4.59
CA THR A 182 -31.11 29.63 5.41
C THR A 182 -32.28 28.77 5.90
N ALA A 183 -33.55 29.09 5.62
CA ALA A 183 -34.64 28.15 5.91
C ALA A 183 -35.20 27.44 4.65
N PRO A 184 -35.34 28.12 3.49
CA PRO A 184 -35.75 27.45 2.25
C PRO A 184 -34.57 26.86 1.43
N ASN A 185 -33.32 27.22 1.71
CA ASN A 185 -32.18 26.93 0.82
C ASN A 185 -31.24 25.83 1.31
N MET A 186 -31.16 25.50 2.60
CA MET A 186 -30.30 24.40 3.07
C MET A 186 -30.70 23.07 2.43
N THR A 187 -32.01 22.81 2.31
CA THR A 187 -32.54 21.63 1.63
C THR A 187 -32.13 21.60 0.15
N SER A 188 -32.17 22.76 -0.51
CA SER A 188 -31.79 22.90 -1.92
C SER A 188 -30.27 22.76 -2.12
N ASN A 189 -29.46 23.30 -1.22
CA ASN A 189 -28.00 23.18 -1.22
C ASN A 189 -27.58 21.72 -1.01
N LEU A 190 -28.15 21.05 0.00
CA LEU A 190 -27.89 19.63 0.21
C LEU A 190 -28.33 18.76 -0.97
N PHE A 191 -29.44 19.11 -1.63
CA PHE A 191 -29.87 18.41 -2.83
C PHE A 191 -28.87 18.60 -3.99
N ILE A 192 -28.40 19.83 -4.19
CA ILE A 192 -27.36 20.13 -5.18
C ILE A 192 -26.06 19.41 -4.83
N ASP A 193 -25.67 19.36 -3.56
CA ASP A 193 -24.45 18.70 -3.12
C ASP A 193 -24.49 17.20 -3.37
N LEU A 194 -25.65 16.58 -3.11
CA LEU A 194 -25.87 15.17 -3.41
C LEU A 194 -25.80 14.92 -4.92
N LEU A 195 -26.49 15.74 -5.72
CA LEU A 195 -26.52 15.60 -7.18
C LEU A 195 -25.14 15.79 -7.80
N VAL A 196 -24.40 16.82 -7.39
CA VAL A 196 -23.05 17.10 -7.88
C VAL A 196 -22.07 16.02 -7.42
N SER A 197 -22.11 15.62 -6.15
CA SER A 197 -21.26 14.52 -5.64
C SER A 197 -21.50 13.23 -6.41
N PHE A 198 -22.75 12.96 -6.79
CA PHE A 198 -23.12 11.82 -7.63
C PHE A 198 -22.56 11.92 -9.05
N LEU A 199 -22.71 13.09 -9.69
CA LEU A 199 -22.16 13.31 -11.04
C LEU A 199 -20.63 13.20 -11.06
N VAL A 200 -19.93 13.75 -10.06
CA VAL A 200 -18.46 13.66 -9.95
C VAL A 200 -18.01 12.21 -9.71
N SER A 201 -18.70 11.49 -8.81
CA SER A 201 -18.44 10.08 -8.55
C SER A 201 -18.66 9.22 -9.81
N LEU A 202 -19.75 9.46 -10.54
CA LEU A 202 -20.06 8.76 -11.80
C LEU A 202 -19.02 9.07 -12.89
N ALA A 203 -18.62 10.34 -13.03
CA ALA A 203 -17.55 10.73 -13.95
C ALA A 203 -16.23 10.04 -13.60
N GLY A 204 -15.91 9.95 -12.31
CA GLY A 204 -14.75 9.21 -11.81
C GLY A 204 -14.84 7.70 -12.09
N TYR A 205 -16.01 7.08 -11.92
CA TYR A 205 -16.26 5.69 -12.30
C TYR A 205 -16.01 5.45 -13.79
N VAL A 206 -16.58 6.30 -14.65
CA VAL A 206 -16.39 6.24 -16.11
C VAL A 206 -14.92 6.42 -16.46
N TYR A 207 -14.23 7.35 -15.80
CA TYR A 207 -12.80 7.58 -15.98
C TYR A 207 -11.98 6.32 -15.68
N ILE A 208 -12.17 5.68 -14.51
CA ILE A 208 -11.43 4.46 -14.16
C ILE A 208 -11.75 3.31 -15.14
N ARG A 209 -13.00 3.22 -15.59
CA ARG A 209 -13.45 2.14 -16.49
C ARG A 209 -12.96 2.29 -17.93
N HIS A 210 -12.85 3.52 -18.45
CA HIS A 210 -12.56 3.78 -19.87
C HIS A 210 -11.16 4.34 -20.14
N GLN A 211 -10.53 5.05 -19.20
CA GLN A 211 -9.20 5.65 -19.38
C GLN A 211 -8.16 4.95 -18.52
N LYS A 212 -7.42 4.02 -19.14
CA LYS A 212 -6.13 3.57 -18.59
C LYS A 212 -5.10 4.69 -18.74
N GLY A 213 -4.66 5.34 -17.65
CA GLY A 213 -3.25 5.80 -17.57
C GLY A 213 -2.87 7.28 -17.71
N ASN A 214 -3.74 8.28 -17.80
CA ASN A 214 -3.26 9.62 -18.22
C ASN A 214 -3.08 10.70 -17.15
N LEU A 215 -4.08 11.02 -16.31
CA LEU A 215 -3.98 12.15 -15.38
C LEU A 215 -4.03 11.72 -13.91
N LEU A 216 -5.08 11.02 -13.50
CA LEU A 216 -5.21 10.52 -12.12
C LEU A 216 -4.12 9.48 -11.80
N ASP A 217 -3.86 8.50 -12.67
CA ASP A 217 -2.79 7.51 -12.46
C ASP A 217 -1.42 8.16 -12.27
N LYS A 218 -1.12 9.24 -13.02
CA LYS A 218 0.14 9.99 -12.86
C LYS A 218 0.17 10.77 -11.56
N MET A 219 -0.96 11.35 -11.16
CA MET A 219 -1.11 12.06 -9.89
C MET A 219 -0.95 11.11 -8.71
N VAL A 220 -1.60 9.95 -8.74
CA VAL A 220 -1.49 8.90 -7.72
C VAL A 220 -0.08 8.35 -7.66
N THR A 221 0.51 7.98 -8.80
CA THR A 221 1.90 7.49 -8.84
C THR A 221 2.86 8.55 -8.28
N SER A 222 2.68 9.83 -8.65
CA SER A 222 3.49 10.93 -8.12
C SER A 222 3.25 11.18 -6.63
N PHE A 223 2.06 10.89 -6.11
CA PHE A 223 1.76 11.01 -4.69
C PHE A 223 2.45 9.92 -3.90
N ILE A 224 2.29 8.67 -4.33
CA ILE A 224 2.89 7.50 -3.70
C ILE A 224 4.42 7.62 -3.70
N GLU A 225 5.03 7.98 -4.83
CA GLU A 225 6.49 8.19 -4.93
C GLU A 225 7.02 9.29 -4.01
N ARG A 226 6.19 10.28 -3.65
CA ARG A 226 6.59 11.41 -2.77
C ARG A 226 6.28 11.16 -1.30
N ASN A 227 5.52 10.11 -0.99
CA ASN A 227 5.10 9.77 0.37
C ASN A 227 5.43 8.32 0.69
N PRO A 228 6.71 7.90 0.57
CA PRO A 228 7.09 6.50 0.78
C PRO A 228 6.73 6.03 2.20
N TYR A 229 6.88 6.86 3.24
CA TYR A 229 6.51 6.48 4.61
C TYR A 229 5.01 6.23 4.82
N PHE A 230 4.14 6.90 4.06
CA PHE A 230 2.68 6.81 4.22
C PHE A 230 2.09 5.63 3.43
N PHE A 231 2.69 5.29 2.28
CA PHE A 231 2.20 4.22 1.40
C PHE A 231 3.01 2.93 1.49
N ASN A 232 4.25 2.95 1.99
CA ASN A 232 5.06 1.75 2.23
C ASN A 232 4.92 1.21 3.66
N GLN A 233 3.81 1.49 4.35
CA GLN A 233 3.46 0.80 5.61
C GLN A 233 2.69 -0.51 5.39
N ALA A 234 2.94 -1.16 4.24
CA ALA A 234 2.97 -2.62 4.14
C ALA A 234 4.39 -3.00 3.67
N ASP A 235 5.34 -2.85 4.60
CA ASP A 235 6.72 -3.33 4.61
C ASP A 235 7.19 -4.10 3.35
N ASP A 236 7.97 -3.43 2.51
CA ASP A 236 8.79 -4.07 1.46
C ASP A 236 9.87 -5.00 2.09
N THR A 237 10.09 -4.92 3.40
CA THR A 237 10.93 -5.82 4.22
C THR A 237 10.19 -7.02 4.83
N THR A 238 8.86 -7.06 4.79
CA THR A 238 8.07 -8.25 5.20
C THR A 238 7.44 -8.97 4.03
N ASN A 239 7.45 -8.39 2.82
CA ASN A 239 7.06 -9.13 1.62
C ASN A 239 7.93 -10.40 1.53
N PRO A 240 7.34 -11.61 1.74
CA PRO A 240 8.10 -12.84 1.81
C PRO A 240 8.96 -13.07 0.56
N SER A 241 8.50 -12.52 -0.58
CA SER A 241 9.19 -12.53 -1.88
C SER A 241 10.53 -11.80 -1.84
N ASN A 242 10.58 -10.58 -1.29
CA ASN A 242 11.82 -9.80 -1.23
C ASN A 242 12.82 -10.42 -0.25
N LYS A 243 12.33 -10.89 0.90
CA LYS A 243 13.15 -11.60 1.88
C LYS A 243 13.74 -12.88 1.28
N LEU A 244 12.95 -13.60 0.48
CA LEU A 244 13.44 -14.76 -0.27
C LEU A 244 14.53 -14.35 -1.27
N LEU A 245 14.35 -13.28 -2.04
CA LEU A 245 15.36 -12.78 -2.99
C LEU A 245 16.66 -12.38 -2.28
N GLU A 246 16.58 -11.76 -1.09
CA GLU A 246 17.77 -11.49 -0.27
C GLU A 246 18.46 -12.76 0.20
N LEU A 247 17.70 -13.79 0.60
CA LEU A 247 18.27 -15.10 0.97
C LEU A 247 18.97 -15.75 -0.23
N ILE A 248 18.33 -15.75 -1.41
CA ILE A 248 18.90 -16.28 -2.65
C ILE A 248 20.21 -15.54 -2.99
N ALA A 249 20.22 -14.21 -2.84
CA ALA A 249 21.40 -13.39 -3.13
C ALA A 249 22.57 -13.63 -2.16
N ARG A 250 22.32 -14.11 -0.93
CA ARG A 250 23.39 -14.50 0.02
C ARG A 250 24.10 -15.79 -0.43
N GLY A 251 23.43 -16.61 -1.23
CA GLY A 251 23.95 -17.91 -1.68
C GLY A 251 23.89 -18.99 -0.59
N GLU A 252 24.20 -20.22 -0.99
CA GLU A 252 24.27 -21.36 -0.06
C GLU A 252 25.34 -21.17 1.01
N GLY A 253 25.10 -21.73 2.19
CA GLY A 253 26.02 -21.66 3.31
C GLY A 253 25.62 -22.59 4.44
N ASN A 254 26.13 -22.34 5.65
CA ASN A 254 25.90 -23.25 6.76
C ASN A 254 24.42 -23.37 7.16
N SER A 255 23.66 -22.30 7.03
CA SER A 255 22.25 -22.20 7.45
C SER A 255 21.28 -21.99 6.28
N LEU A 256 21.74 -22.10 5.04
CA LEU A 256 20.90 -21.93 3.84
C LEU A 256 21.34 -22.94 2.78
N GLU A 257 20.40 -23.76 2.30
CA GLU A 257 20.65 -24.76 1.25
C GLU A 257 19.60 -24.60 0.15
N PHE A 258 20.01 -24.72 -1.12
CA PHE A 258 19.11 -24.72 -2.26
C PHE A 258 18.92 -26.15 -2.78
N LYS A 259 17.70 -26.41 -3.26
CA LYS A 259 17.35 -27.59 -4.03
C LYS A 259 16.54 -27.15 -5.23
N SER A 260 16.94 -27.63 -6.40
CA SER A 260 16.30 -27.24 -7.66
C SER A 260 14.84 -27.70 -7.73
N THR A 261 14.54 -28.88 -7.18
CA THR A 261 13.24 -29.55 -7.27
C THR A 261 13.00 -30.40 -6.03
N MET A 262 11.74 -30.77 -5.80
CA MET A 262 11.29 -31.62 -4.69
C MET A 262 11.36 -33.13 -5.04
N ARG A 263 11.03 -33.51 -6.28
CA ARG A 263 10.97 -34.92 -6.72
C ARG A 263 11.45 -35.16 -8.14
N ILE A 264 11.41 -34.16 -9.02
CA ILE A 264 11.76 -34.36 -10.43
C ILE A 264 13.26 -34.23 -10.64
N ASN A 265 13.88 -35.24 -11.22
CA ASN A 265 15.24 -35.14 -11.71
C ASN A 265 15.24 -34.36 -13.03
N LEU A 266 15.87 -33.17 -13.03
CA LEU A 266 15.85 -32.26 -14.18
C LEU A 266 16.50 -32.82 -15.46
N HIS A 267 17.40 -33.80 -15.35
CA HIS A 267 18.03 -34.44 -16.50
C HIS A 267 17.11 -35.49 -17.15
N THR A 268 16.37 -36.25 -16.34
CA THR A 268 15.51 -37.34 -16.84
C THR A 268 14.05 -36.90 -16.99
N SER A 269 13.68 -35.74 -16.42
CA SER A 269 12.31 -35.23 -16.31
C SER A 269 11.32 -36.22 -15.69
N LYS A 270 11.80 -37.10 -14.81
CA LYS A 270 11.02 -38.13 -14.13
C LYS A 270 11.15 -38.02 -12.61
N PRO A 271 10.14 -38.46 -11.84
CA PRO A 271 10.26 -38.59 -10.39
C PRO A 271 11.43 -39.49 -10.01
N ASP A 272 12.23 -39.04 -9.06
CA ASP A 272 13.42 -39.74 -8.56
C ASP A 272 13.44 -39.65 -7.04
N LYS A 273 13.33 -40.81 -6.38
CA LYS A 273 13.35 -40.92 -4.91
C LYS A 273 14.61 -40.30 -4.30
N ARG A 274 15.73 -40.25 -5.03
CA ARG A 274 16.98 -39.65 -4.53
C ARG A 274 16.85 -38.13 -4.32
N ILE A 275 15.99 -37.46 -5.09
CA ILE A 275 15.73 -36.02 -4.94
C ILE A 275 14.90 -35.77 -3.69
N GLU A 276 13.85 -36.57 -3.47
CA GLU A 276 13.04 -36.52 -2.24
C GLU A 276 13.88 -36.81 -1.00
N HIS A 277 14.72 -37.85 -1.07
CA HIS A 277 15.68 -38.20 -0.02
C HIS A 277 16.64 -37.04 0.25
N ALA A 278 17.17 -36.37 -0.77
CA ALA A 278 18.05 -35.22 -0.58
C ALA A 278 17.40 -34.04 0.17
N VAL A 279 16.11 -33.77 -0.09
CA VAL A 279 15.34 -32.76 0.65
C VAL A 279 15.14 -33.20 2.10
N ALA A 280 14.65 -34.42 2.33
CA ALA A 280 14.40 -34.93 3.68
C ALA A 280 15.69 -35.01 4.52
N LYS A 281 16.78 -35.48 3.91
CA LYS A 281 18.15 -35.47 4.47
C LYS A 281 18.58 -34.09 4.92
N THR A 282 18.29 -33.05 4.14
CA THR A 282 18.65 -31.67 4.48
C THR A 282 17.87 -31.18 5.70
N ILE A 283 16.58 -31.47 5.76
CA ILE A 283 15.73 -31.12 6.91
C ILE A 283 16.26 -31.81 8.18
N VAL A 284 16.50 -33.12 8.14
CA VAL A 284 17.05 -33.88 9.28
C VAL A 284 18.40 -33.34 9.73
N ALA A 285 19.28 -32.99 8.79
CA ALA A 285 20.58 -32.38 9.11
C ALA A 285 20.42 -31.06 9.87
N TYR A 286 19.47 -30.20 9.48
CA TYR A 286 19.20 -28.95 10.19
C TYR A 286 18.61 -29.17 11.58
N LEU A 287 17.63 -30.08 11.70
CA LEU A 287 17.02 -30.41 13.00
C LEU A 287 18.04 -30.92 14.01
N ASN A 288 19.02 -31.72 13.57
CA ASN A 288 20.07 -32.27 14.43
C ASN A 288 21.21 -31.28 14.76
N SER A 289 21.22 -30.09 14.17
CA SER A 289 22.33 -29.12 14.25
C SER A 289 21.83 -27.78 14.83
N ASP A 290 22.30 -26.65 14.26
CA ASP A 290 21.92 -25.29 14.69
C ASP A 290 20.67 -24.76 13.99
N GLY A 291 19.91 -25.62 13.30
CA GLY A 291 18.79 -25.22 12.45
C GLY A 291 19.27 -24.62 11.14
N GLY A 292 18.33 -24.07 10.36
CA GLY A 292 18.63 -23.47 9.06
C GLY A 292 17.41 -23.32 8.18
N CYS A 293 17.65 -22.95 6.93
CA CYS A 293 16.62 -22.73 5.94
C CYS A 293 16.92 -23.55 4.68
N LEU A 294 15.91 -24.24 4.16
CA LEU A 294 15.96 -24.93 2.88
C LEU A 294 15.04 -24.22 1.89
N LEU A 295 15.55 -23.87 0.72
CA LEU A 295 14.73 -23.38 -0.39
C LEU A 295 14.65 -24.43 -1.50
N VAL A 296 13.43 -24.82 -1.89
CA VAL A 296 13.18 -25.76 -2.99
C VAL A 296 12.51 -25.04 -4.16
N GLY A 297 13.02 -25.27 -5.37
CA GLY A 297 12.70 -24.50 -6.56
C GLY A 297 13.79 -23.50 -6.96
N ILE A 298 14.99 -23.59 -6.39
CA ILE A 298 16.13 -22.71 -6.66
C ILE A 298 17.32 -23.56 -7.10
N SER A 299 17.97 -23.23 -8.22
CA SER A 299 19.19 -23.91 -8.67
C SER A 299 20.42 -23.45 -7.91
N ASP A 300 21.51 -24.21 -8.05
CA ASP A 300 22.79 -23.96 -7.38
C ASP A 300 23.41 -22.58 -7.73
N ASP A 301 23.08 -22.01 -8.89
CA ASP A 301 23.49 -20.66 -9.30
C ASP A 301 22.54 -19.54 -8.81
N GLY A 302 21.51 -19.88 -8.03
CA GLY A 302 20.51 -18.96 -7.49
C GLY A 302 19.36 -18.63 -8.45
N SER A 303 19.25 -19.31 -9.61
CA SER A 303 18.13 -19.08 -10.52
C SER A 303 16.81 -19.66 -9.97
N ILE A 304 15.71 -18.91 -10.12
CA ILE A 304 14.39 -19.36 -9.65
C ILE A 304 13.77 -20.30 -10.69
N LEU A 305 13.79 -21.59 -10.39
CA LEU A 305 13.19 -22.65 -11.22
C LEU A 305 11.70 -22.81 -10.92
N GLY A 306 11.33 -22.71 -9.65
CA GLY A 306 9.98 -22.90 -9.13
C GLY A 306 9.59 -24.36 -8.92
N ILE A 307 8.63 -24.63 -8.04
CA ILE A 307 8.07 -25.97 -7.79
C ILE A 307 7.23 -26.48 -8.97
N GLU A 308 6.92 -25.63 -9.94
CA GLU A 308 6.23 -26.01 -11.17
C GLU A 308 7.04 -27.06 -11.96
N ALA A 309 8.37 -27.06 -11.82
CA ALA A 309 9.24 -28.10 -12.36
C ALA A 309 8.92 -29.51 -11.82
N ASP A 310 8.31 -29.60 -10.64
CA ASP A 310 7.91 -30.87 -10.04
C ASP A 310 6.60 -31.45 -10.59
N ASN A 311 5.91 -30.70 -11.47
CA ASN A 311 4.73 -31.12 -12.21
C ASN A 311 3.59 -31.65 -11.31
N PHE A 312 3.32 -30.96 -10.20
CA PHE A 312 2.13 -31.20 -9.38
C PHE A 312 0.90 -30.54 -10.00
N GLN A 313 -0.29 -31.10 -9.76
CA GLN A 313 -1.55 -30.56 -10.30
C GLN A 313 -1.87 -29.17 -9.74
N ASN A 314 -1.54 -28.93 -8.46
CA ASN A 314 -1.73 -27.68 -7.76
C ASN A 314 -0.86 -27.64 -6.48
N ASN A 315 -0.83 -26.48 -5.82
CA ASN A 315 -0.07 -26.26 -4.59
C ASN A 315 -0.53 -27.13 -3.42
N ASP A 316 -1.82 -27.45 -3.33
CA ASP A 316 -2.35 -28.33 -2.27
C ASP A 316 -1.78 -29.75 -2.38
N LYS A 317 -1.64 -30.28 -3.60
CA LYS A 317 -1.03 -31.58 -3.85
C LYS A 317 0.47 -31.58 -3.58
N PHE A 318 1.15 -30.48 -3.85
CA PHE A 318 2.55 -30.30 -3.47
C PHE A 318 2.70 -30.33 -1.93
N ASN A 319 1.92 -29.53 -1.21
CA ASN A 319 1.96 -29.47 0.25
C ASN A 319 1.57 -30.82 0.88
N GLN A 320 0.57 -31.52 0.34
CA GLN A 320 0.21 -32.86 0.78
C GLN A 320 1.38 -33.84 0.61
N HIS A 321 2.09 -33.78 -0.51
CA HIS A 321 3.26 -34.62 -0.78
C HIS A 321 4.41 -34.32 0.18
N PHE A 322 4.71 -33.03 0.40
CA PHE A 322 5.72 -32.60 1.36
C PHE A 322 5.39 -33.10 2.78
N SER A 323 4.16 -32.91 3.24
CA SER A 323 3.70 -33.42 4.54
C SER A 323 3.82 -34.93 4.67
N ASN A 324 3.59 -35.69 3.58
CA ASN A 324 3.78 -37.14 3.58
C ASN A 324 5.26 -37.52 3.72
N ILE A 325 6.18 -36.80 3.09
CA ILE A 325 7.63 -37.01 3.25
C ILE A 325 8.02 -36.78 4.71
N ILE A 326 7.57 -35.67 5.32
CA ILE A 326 7.86 -35.40 6.74
C ILE A 326 7.30 -36.52 7.62
N GLY A 327 6.03 -36.89 7.45
CA GLY A 327 5.39 -37.90 8.29
C GLY A 327 5.95 -39.31 8.13
N HIS A 328 6.37 -39.70 6.93
CA HIS A 328 6.87 -41.04 6.65
C HIS A 328 8.37 -41.19 6.93
N ASN A 329 9.17 -40.22 6.51
CA ASN A 329 10.63 -40.30 6.55
C ASN A 329 11.24 -39.66 7.81
N ILE A 330 10.57 -38.71 8.47
CA ILE A 330 11.13 -37.98 9.62
C ILE A 330 10.35 -38.31 10.90
N GLY A 331 9.02 -38.17 10.86
CA GLY A 331 8.12 -38.37 11.98
C GLY A 331 7.31 -37.11 12.31
N ASN A 332 6.02 -37.29 12.60
CA ASN A 332 5.09 -36.19 12.88
C ASN A 332 5.39 -35.46 14.19
N GLU A 333 6.12 -36.09 15.12
CA GLU A 333 6.57 -35.50 16.37
C GLU A 333 7.51 -34.31 16.17
N TYR A 334 8.13 -34.17 15.00
CA TYR A 334 9.06 -33.07 14.68
C TYR A 334 8.42 -31.90 13.93
N LEU A 335 7.12 -31.97 13.62
CA LEU A 335 6.39 -30.87 12.94
C LEU A 335 6.54 -29.50 13.62
N PRO A 336 6.57 -29.37 14.98
CA PRO A 336 6.79 -28.07 15.62
C PRO A 336 8.15 -27.41 15.29
N TYR A 337 9.12 -28.20 14.82
CA TYR A 337 10.46 -27.73 14.47
C TYR A 337 10.62 -27.42 12.97
N ILE A 338 9.58 -27.67 12.16
CA ILE A 338 9.60 -27.52 10.70
C ILE A 338 8.48 -26.58 10.30
N ASN A 339 8.82 -25.34 9.91
CA ASN A 339 7.86 -24.41 9.33
C ASN A 339 8.05 -24.34 7.81
N SER A 340 7.01 -24.59 7.03
CA SER A 340 7.07 -24.61 5.56
C SER A 340 6.07 -23.63 4.95
N ASP A 341 6.56 -22.76 4.07
CA ASP A 341 5.78 -21.74 3.37
C ASP A 341 6.02 -21.81 1.86
N LEU A 342 4.96 -21.67 1.06
CA LEU A 342 5.09 -21.45 -0.39
C LEU A 342 5.10 -19.96 -0.68
N ILE A 343 6.20 -19.45 -1.22
CA ILE A 343 6.40 -18.03 -1.50
C ILE A 343 6.35 -17.81 -3.02
N TRP A 344 5.51 -16.88 -3.46
CA TRP A 344 5.36 -16.52 -4.88
C TRP A 344 6.36 -15.44 -5.29
N VAL A 345 7.34 -15.78 -6.14
CA VAL A 345 8.41 -14.87 -6.61
C VAL A 345 8.65 -15.09 -8.11
N ASP A 346 8.79 -13.99 -8.87
CA ASP A 346 9.07 -14.02 -10.32
C ASP A 346 8.15 -14.98 -11.11
N ASP A 347 6.85 -14.91 -10.81
CA ASP A 347 5.78 -15.69 -11.43
C ASP A 347 5.88 -17.22 -11.20
N LYS A 348 6.53 -17.63 -10.11
CA LYS A 348 6.73 -19.02 -9.70
C LYS A 348 6.59 -19.19 -8.18
N PHE A 349 6.26 -20.39 -7.72
CA PHE A 349 6.27 -20.74 -6.30
C PHE A 349 7.62 -21.36 -5.88
N VAL A 350 8.16 -20.91 -4.76
CA VAL A 350 9.34 -21.50 -4.11
C VAL A 350 8.92 -21.99 -2.73
N LEU A 351 9.26 -23.22 -2.39
CA LEU A 351 9.06 -23.74 -1.04
C LEU A 351 10.21 -23.26 -0.15
N LYS A 352 9.87 -22.57 0.93
CA LYS A 352 10.79 -22.21 2.00
C LYS A 352 10.50 -23.07 3.22
N VAL A 353 11.51 -23.74 3.75
CA VAL A 353 11.40 -24.55 4.96
C VAL A 353 12.38 -24.01 5.99
N ASP A 354 11.86 -23.42 7.06
CA ASP A 354 12.65 -23.02 8.22
C ASP A 354 12.66 -24.16 9.25
N CYS A 355 13.85 -24.62 9.60
CA CYS A 355 14.06 -25.68 10.56
C CYS A 355 14.69 -25.10 11.84
N THR A 356 14.05 -25.33 12.99
CA THR A 356 14.64 -25.04 14.30
C THR A 356 15.33 -26.28 14.86
N PRO A 357 16.40 -26.11 15.68
CA PRO A 357 17.06 -27.25 16.32
C PRO A 357 16.08 -28.07 17.15
N SER A 358 16.12 -29.39 16.97
CA SER A 358 15.36 -30.31 17.81
C SER A 358 16.04 -30.49 19.18
N ASP A 359 15.22 -30.80 20.19
CA ASP A 359 15.64 -31.23 21.52
C ASP A 359 15.99 -32.73 21.58
N LYS A 360 15.68 -33.49 20.52
CA LYS A 360 15.90 -34.94 20.44
C LYS A 360 16.62 -35.32 19.15
N PRO A 361 17.37 -36.44 19.13
CA PRO A 361 17.98 -36.95 17.90
C PRO A 361 16.92 -37.34 16.87
N VAL A 362 17.06 -36.80 15.65
CA VAL A 362 16.16 -37.06 14.53
C VAL A 362 16.82 -38.00 13.52
N PHE A 363 16.15 -39.10 13.16
CA PHE A 363 16.63 -40.06 12.19
C PHE A 363 15.80 -39.99 10.91
N LEU A 364 16.46 -40.03 9.76
CA LEU A 364 15.81 -40.19 8.47
C LEU A 364 15.53 -41.68 8.24
N LYS A 365 14.27 -42.02 8.00
CA LYS A 365 13.81 -43.38 7.72
C LYS A 365 13.61 -43.56 6.22
N ASP A 366 14.29 -44.53 5.62
CA ASP A 366 14.09 -44.89 4.22
C ASP A 366 14.21 -46.41 4.04
N ASP A 367 13.16 -47.03 3.47
CA ASP A 367 13.06 -48.46 3.18
C ASP A 367 13.63 -49.39 4.29
N GLY A 368 13.30 -49.10 5.56
CA GLY A 368 13.67 -49.90 6.73
C GLY A 368 15.07 -49.63 7.31
N LYS A 369 15.78 -48.63 6.79
CA LYS A 369 17.03 -48.11 7.35
C LYS A 369 16.79 -46.79 8.08
N GLU A 370 17.53 -46.58 9.15
CA GLU A 370 17.59 -45.31 9.86
C GLU A 370 18.97 -44.69 9.65
N GLU A 371 18.99 -43.48 9.12
CA GLU A 371 20.19 -42.71 8.81
C GLU A 371 20.22 -41.44 9.66
N PHE A 372 21.38 -41.09 10.20
CA PHE A 372 21.54 -39.89 11.02
C PHE A 372 22.41 -38.87 10.30
N TYR A 373 21.85 -37.69 10.07
CA TYR A 373 22.51 -36.61 9.35
C TYR A 373 22.71 -35.39 10.24
N ILE A 374 23.86 -34.73 10.09
CA ILE A 374 24.14 -33.42 10.69
C ILE A 374 24.60 -32.45 9.61
N ARG A 375 24.51 -31.15 9.93
CA ARG A 375 25.07 -30.09 9.10
C ARG A 375 26.55 -29.92 9.44
N SER A 376 27.42 -30.06 8.43
CA SER A 376 28.85 -29.80 8.56
C SER A 376 29.25 -28.76 7.51
N SER A 377 29.48 -27.53 7.96
CA SER A 377 29.67 -26.38 7.08
C SER A 377 28.53 -26.30 6.05
N ALA A 378 28.82 -26.39 4.75
CA ALA A 378 27.85 -26.33 3.67
C ALA A 378 27.34 -27.71 3.18
N ALA A 379 27.57 -28.81 3.92
CA ALA A 379 27.13 -30.15 3.50
C ALA A 379 26.36 -30.92 4.60
N SER A 380 25.42 -31.76 4.19
CA SER A 380 24.73 -32.72 5.07
C SER A 380 25.51 -34.04 5.13
N LEU A 381 26.14 -34.28 6.28
CA LEU A 381 27.04 -35.41 6.54
C LEU A 381 26.32 -36.51 7.31
N GLU A 382 26.41 -37.75 6.82
CA GLU A 382 25.94 -38.92 7.56
C GLU A 382 26.93 -39.28 8.66
N ILE A 383 26.43 -39.54 9.86
CA ILE A 383 27.24 -40.02 10.98
C ILE A 383 26.67 -41.33 11.49
N SER A 384 27.57 -42.30 11.71
CA SER A 384 27.24 -43.64 12.20
C SER A 384 28.28 -44.15 13.19
N GLY A 385 27.96 -45.26 13.86
CA GLY A 385 28.87 -45.94 14.80
C GLY A 385 29.22 -45.10 16.03
N SER A 386 30.50 -45.10 16.43
CA SER A 386 30.96 -44.40 17.64
C SER A 386 30.76 -42.88 17.58
N LYS A 387 30.96 -42.27 16.41
CA LYS A 387 30.80 -40.82 16.19
C LYS A 387 29.36 -40.36 16.45
N LEU A 388 28.38 -41.20 16.13
CA LEU A 388 26.97 -40.90 16.36
C LEU A 388 26.69 -40.84 17.87
N ILE A 389 27.21 -41.82 18.61
CA ILE A 389 27.05 -41.89 20.07
C ILE A 389 27.68 -40.66 20.73
N GLU A 390 28.92 -40.33 20.37
CA GLU A 390 29.63 -39.14 20.87
C GLU A 390 28.86 -37.85 20.58
N TYR A 391 28.33 -37.69 19.36
CA TYR A 391 27.54 -36.53 18.99
C TYR A 391 26.26 -36.43 19.80
N ILE A 392 25.52 -37.53 19.93
CA ILE A 392 24.25 -37.55 20.67
C ILE A 392 24.46 -37.18 22.14
N ASP A 393 25.48 -37.77 22.77
CA ASP A 393 25.82 -37.49 24.16
C ASP A 393 26.21 -36.03 24.36
N SER A 394 27.01 -35.46 23.47
CA SER A 394 27.43 -34.06 23.55
C SER A 394 26.28 -33.07 23.29
N ARG A 395 25.44 -33.31 22.28
CA ARG A 395 24.45 -32.33 21.80
C ARG A 395 23.12 -32.37 22.54
N PHE A 396 22.67 -33.56 22.95
CA PHE A 396 21.30 -33.76 23.46
C PHE A 396 21.24 -34.19 24.92
N LYS A 397 22.28 -34.80 25.49
CA LYS A 397 22.26 -35.22 26.91
C LYS A 397 22.75 -34.13 27.88
N ASN A 398 23.78 -33.36 27.52
CA ASN A 398 24.35 -32.35 28.41
C ASN A 398 23.53 -31.05 28.54
N ASN A 399 22.52 -30.84 27.71
CA ASN A 399 21.66 -29.65 27.76
C ASN A 399 20.41 -29.81 28.65
N ASN A 400 20.28 -30.95 29.35
CA ASN A 400 19.15 -31.27 30.25
C ASN A 400 19.54 -31.28 31.75
N GLN A 401 20.66 -30.65 32.11
CA GLN A 401 21.01 -30.27 33.49
C GLN A 401 20.98 -28.76 33.61
#